data_AF-A0A1J1IBP6-F1
#
_entry.id   AF-A0A1J1IBP6-F1
#
_cell.length_a   1.000
_cell.length_b   1.000
_cell.length_c   1.000
_cell.angle_alpha   90.00
_cell.angle_beta   90.00
_cell.angle_gamma   90.00
#
_symmetry.space_group_name_H-M   'P 1'
#
loop_
_entity.id
_entity.type
_entity.pdbx_description
1 polymer ?
#
loop_
_entity_poly.entity_id
_entity_poly.type
_entity_poly.pdbx_seq_one_letter_code
_entity_poly.pdbx_strand_id
1 'polypeptide(L)'
;MTLRKPLISSTEELVKKDFLFYMYPTAHNVLELDILKGRTKTTDPNGIRDLYNESTDPSFKGALLSSEAHLAFRNIEASPRKYFYSTKDPIMTQNIAIYMHKESCFSDQINLILKGIINGGFFNKWVKQYTDTDALKHKATNGHRPINFDQLSGAFEILGFLMFISLAVFLIEVILKKIKAQKNK
;
A
#
# COMPACT_ATOMS: atom_id res chain seq x y z
N MET A 1 11.58 6.79 3.42
CA MET A 1 10.37 5.97 3.66
C MET A 1 10.23 4.99 2.51
N THR A 2 10.75 3.78 2.67
CA THR A 2 10.77 2.75 1.63
C THR A 2 9.35 2.23 1.41
N LEU A 3 8.81 2.46 0.20
CA LEU A 3 7.56 1.86 -0.27
C LEU A 3 7.75 0.34 -0.33
N ARG A 4 7.38 -0.36 0.75
CA ARG A 4 7.29 -1.81 0.76
C ARG A 4 6.17 -2.20 -0.21
N LYS A 5 6.50 -3.04 -1.20
CA LYS A 5 5.50 -3.89 -1.84
C LYS A 5 4.77 -4.65 -0.71
N PRO A 6 3.45 -4.88 -0.79
CA PRO A 6 2.76 -5.73 0.16
C PRO A 6 3.51 -7.06 0.20
N LEU A 7 3.96 -7.43 1.39
CA LEU A 7 4.81 -8.60 1.60
C LEU A 7 4.06 -9.91 1.32
N ILE A 8 2.73 -9.82 1.18
CA ILE A 8 1.77 -10.91 1.06
C ILE A 8 0.64 -10.42 0.16
N SER A 9 0.31 -11.18 -0.88
CA SER A 9 -0.62 -10.75 -1.93
C SER A 9 -1.93 -11.54 -1.99
N SER A 10 -2.00 -12.69 -1.30
CA SER A 10 -3.19 -13.53 -1.26
C SER A 10 -3.54 -14.03 0.15
N THR A 11 -4.80 -14.40 0.37
CA THR A 11 -5.25 -15.04 1.62
C THR A 11 -4.56 -16.38 1.85
N GLU A 12 -4.31 -17.16 0.81
CA GLU A 12 -3.55 -18.41 0.93
C GLU A 12 -2.14 -18.21 1.47
N GLU A 13 -1.45 -17.14 1.04
CA GLU A 13 -0.12 -16.82 1.55
C GLU A 13 -0.17 -16.39 3.02
N LEU A 14 -1.22 -15.68 3.45
CA LEU A 14 -1.44 -15.35 4.86
C LEU A 14 -1.60 -16.61 5.70
N VAL A 15 -2.37 -17.59 5.22
CA VAL A 15 -2.53 -18.89 5.87
C VAL A 15 -1.21 -19.65 5.94
N LYS A 16 -0.45 -19.73 4.83
CA LYS A 16 0.87 -20.38 4.81
C LYS A 16 1.88 -19.74 5.77
N LYS A 17 1.76 -18.43 6.02
CA LYS A 17 2.64 -17.67 6.93
C LYS A 17 2.13 -17.61 8.38
N ASP A 18 1.07 -18.37 8.69
CA ASP A 18 0.51 -18.52 10.03
C ASP A 18 -0.05 -17.22 10.62
N PHE A 19 -0.78 -16.46 9.79
CA PHE A 19 -1.52 -15.28 10.25
C PHE A 19 -2.82 -15.68 10.96
N LEU A 20 -3.17 -14.92 12.00
CA LEU A 20 -4.49 -14.96 12.63
C LEU A 20 -5.43 -13.98 11.95
N PHE A 21 -6.68 -14.40 11.72
CA PHE A 21 -7.69 -13.58 11.05
C PHE A 21 -8.65 -12.98 12.07
N TYR A 22 -8.71 -11.66 12.14
CA TYR A 22 -9.58 -10.90 13.04
C TYR A 22 -10.79 -10.37 12.30
N MET A 23 -11.98 -10.59 12.85
CA MET A 23 -13.24 -10.12 12.24
C MET A 23 -14.30 -9.81 13.29
N TYR A 24 -15.35 -9.10 12.87
CA TYR A 24 -16.53 -8.91 13.70
C TYR A 24 -17.26 -10.24 13.98
N PRO A 25 -17.91 -10.39 15.14
CA PRO A 25 -18.69 -11.59 15.45
C PRO A 25 -19.77 -11.88 14.40
N THR A 26 -20.40 -10.84 13.86
CA THR A 26 -21.40 -10.96 12.80
C THR A 26 -20.81 -11.49 11.50
N ALA A 27 -19.61 -11.05 11.13
CA ALA A 27 -18.92 -11.56 9.95
C ALA A 27 -18.52 -13.04 10.13
N HIS A 28 -18.11 -13.43 11.34
CA HIS A 28 -17.78 -14.83 11.65
C HIS A 28 -18.95 -15.78 11.46
N ASN A 29 -20.16 -15.37 11.85
CA ASN A 29 -21.37 -16.17 11.69
C ASN A 29 -21.80 -16.32 10.23
N VAL A 30 -21.43 -15.38 9.37
CA VAL A 30 -21.80 -15.39 7.94
C VAL A 30 -20.73 -16.11 7.11
N LEU A 31 -19.46 -16.04 7.53
CA LEU A 31 -18.32 -16.57 6.78
C LEU A 31 -17.85 -17.89 7.38
N GLU A 32 -18.49 -18.97 6.95
CA GLU A 32 -17.99 -20.34 7.18
C GLU A 32 -16.98 -20.71 6.09
N LEU A 33 -15.77 -20.14 6.17
CA LEU A 33 -14.71 -20.43 5.22
C LEU A 33 -13.76 -21.49 5.75
N ASP A 34 -13.71 -22.63 5.07
CA ASP A 34 -12.82 -23.75 5.43
C ASP A 34 -11.36 -23.33 5.53
N ILE A 35 -10.91 -22.42 4.65
CA ILE A 35 -9.54 -21.92 4.62
C ILE A 35 -9.14 -21.11 5.87
N LEU A 36 -10.12 -20.57 6.61
CA LEU A 36 -9.90 -19.77 7.82
C LEU A 36 -10.19 -20.55 9.11
N LYS A 37 -10.64 -21.80 9.00
CA LYS A 37 -11.10 -22.61 10.13
C LYS A 37 -9.99 -22.78 11.18
N GLY A 38 -10.32 -22.51 12.44
CA GLY A 38 -9.38 -22.58 13.57
C GLY A 38 -8.37 -21.44 13.65
N ARG A 39 -8.41 -20.47 12.74
CA ARG A 39 -7.47 -19.32 12.68
C ARG A 39 -8.16 -17.97 12.83
N THR A 40 -9.47 -18.00 13.07
CA THR A 40 -10.29 -16.80 13.24
C THR A 40 -10.40 -16.42 14.71
N LYS A 41 -10.25 -15.14 15.00
CA LYS A 41 -10.57 -14.53 16.28
C LYS A 41 -11.63 -13.45 16.05
N THR A 42 -12.66 -13.47 16.88
CA THR A 42 -13.65 -12.41 16.92
C THR A 42 -13.21 -11.35 17.93
N THR A 43 -13.54 -10.10 17.64
CA THR A 43 -13.25 -8.98 18.53
C THR A 43 -14.33 -7.91 18.41
N ASP A 44 -14.47 -7.09 19.44
CA ASP A 44 -15.46 -6.02 19.47
C ASP A 44 -15.01 -4.84 18.58
N PRO A 45 -15.89 -3.84 18.34
CA PRO A 45 -15.53 -2.69 17.52
C PRO A 45 -14.31 -1.90 18.01
N ASN A 46 -14.10 -1.83 19.33
CA ASN A 46 -12.94 -1.15 19.89
C ASN A 46 -11.66 -1.95 19.63
N GLY A 47 -11.71 -3.28 19.82
CA GLY A 47 -10.59 -4.16 19.54
C GLY A 47 -10.19 -4.15 18.06
N ILE A 48 -11.15 -4.09 17.12
CA ILE A 48 -10.82 -3.91 15.69
C ILE A 48 -10.04 -2.62 15.46
N ARG A 49 -10.46 -1.52 16.10
CA ARG A 49 -9.78 -0.23 15.97
C ARG A 49 -8.33 -0.30 16.46
N ASP A 50 -8.10 -0.99 17.56
CA ASP A 50 -6.77 -1.15 18.14
C ASP A 50 -5.90 -2.07 17.27
N LEU A 51 -6.47 -3.16 16.74
CA LEU A 51 -5.81 -4.06 15.80
C LEU A 51 -5.41 -3.36 14.50
N TYR A 52 -6.14 -2.36 14.03
CA TYR A 52 -5.68 -1.54 12.90
C TYR A 52 -4.37 -0.82 13.23
N ASN A 53 -4.20 -0.29 14.44
CA ASN A 53 -2.95 0.36 14.82
C ASN A 53 -1.81 -0.66 14.89
N GLU A 54 -2.08 -1.84 15.45
CA GLU A 54 -1.12 -2.95 15.50
C GLU A 54 -0.76 -3.49 14.11
N SER A 55 -1.69 -3.46 13.14
CA SER A 55 -1.43 -3.91 11.76
C SER A 55 -0.32 -3.15 11.03
N THR A 56 0.08 -2.00 11.56
CA THR A 56 1.20 -1.22 11.03
C THR A 56 2.56 -1.69 11.55
N ASP A 57 2.59 -2.51 12.61
CA ASP A 57 3.79 -3.15 13.12
C ASP A 57 4.17 -4.36 12.24
N PRO A 58 5.39 -4.40 11.67
CA PRO A 58 5.88 -5.55 10.90
C PRO A 58 5.92 -6.89 11.65
N SER A 59 5.95 -6.86 12.99
CA SER A 59 5.96 -8.04 13.84
C SER A 59 4.57 -8.62 14.09
N PHE A 60 3.52 -7.84 13.85
CA PHE A 60 2.15 -8.26 14.05
C PHE A 60 1.72 -9.28 12.98
N LYS A 61 1.40 -10.50 13.41
CA LYS A 61 0.91 -11.60 12.55
C LYS A 61 -0.61 -11.72 12.55
N GLY A 62 -1.30 -10.59 12.37
CA GLY A 62 -2.75 -10.54 12.25
C GLY A 62 -3.20 -9.97 10.92
N ALA A 63 -4.26 -10.54 10.36
CA ALA A 63 -4.97 -10.04 9.19
C ALA A 63 -6.38 -9.62 9.61
N LEU A 64 -6.81 -8.43 9.19
CA LEU A 64 -8.13 -7.90 9.49
C LEU A 64 -9.06 -8.13 8.32
N LEU A 65 -10.21 -8.75 8.59
CA LEU A 65 -11.29 -8.80 7.61
C LEU A 65 -12.02 -7.46 7.61
N SER A 66 -11.97 -6.76 6.49
CA SER A 66 -12.60 -5.45 6.30
C SER A 66 -13.17 -5.33 4.90
N SER A 67 -14.17 -4.47 4.74
CA SER A 67 -14.58 -4.04 3.41
C SER A 67 -13.48 -3.20 2.77
N GLU A 68 -13.34 -3.30 1.45
CA GLU A 68 -12.47 -2.43 0.66
C GLU A 68 -12.83 -0.96 0.87
N ALA A 69 -14.13 -0.66 0.97
CA ALA A 69 -14.63 0.67 1.20
C ALA A 69 -14.06 1.29 2.49
N HIS A 70 -14.12 0.54 3.59
CA HIS A 70 -13.60 1.00 4.88
C HIS A 70 -12.08 1.15 4.84
N LEU A 71 -11.38 0.20 4.20
CA LEU A 71 -9.92 0.27 4.06
C LEU A 71 -9.47 1.49 3.23
N ALA A 72 -10.18 1.78 2.13
CA ALA A 72 -9.91 2.93 1.27
C ALA A 72 -10.06 4.25 2.04
N PHE A 73 -11.18 4.39 2.77
CA PHE A 73 -11.42 5.55 3.64
C PHE A 73 -10.29 5.72 4.67
N ARG A 74 -9.88 4.64 5.34
CA ARG A 74 -8.78 4.67 6.32
C ARG A 74 -7.44 5.04 5.68
N ASN A 75 -7.16 4.58 4.47
CA ASN A 75 -5.97 4.98 3.73
C ASN A 75 -5.99 6.46 3.34
N ILE A 76 -7.17 7.01 2.99
CA ILE A 76 -7.33 8.44 2.71
C ILE A 76 -7.04 9.26 3.97
N GLU A 77 -7.61 8.88 5.12
CA GLU A 77 -7.38 9.59 6.39
C GLU A 77 -5.94 9.47 6.91
N ALA A 78 -5.33 8.30 6.76
CA ALA A 78 -4.01 8.01 7.31
C ALA A 78 -2.84 8.44 6.41
N SER A 79 -3.13 8.70 5.13
CA SER A 79 -2.16 9.22 4.15
C SER A 79 -1.67 10.63 4.53
N PRO A 80 -0.39 10.96 4.30
CA PRO A 80 0.65 10.15 3.67
C PRO A 80 1.47 9.29 4.64
N ARG A 81 1.15 9.32 5.94
CA ARG A 81 2.03 8.79 7.00
C ARG A 81 1.91 7.28 7.18
N LYS A 82 0.72 6.73 6.95
CA LYS A 82 0.42 5.31 7.13
C LYS A 82 -0.39 4.80 5.96
N TYR A 83 -0.20 3.53 5.63
CA TYR A 83 -0.90 2.88 4.54
C TYR A 83 -1.15 1.42 4.92
N PHE A 84 -2.41 1.02 4.82
CA PHE A 84 -2.87 -0.33 5.06
C PHE A 84 -2.95 -1.08 3.73
N TYR A 85 -2.51 -2.33 3.75
CA TYR A 85 -2.48 -3.19 2.58
C TYR A 85 -3.61 -4.22 2.65
N SER A 86 -4.26 -4.49 1.53
CA SER A 86 -5.17 -5.62 1.36
C SER A 86 -4.52 -6.72 0.53
N THR A 87 -5.01 -7.95 0.72
CA THR A 87 -4.82 -9.02 -0.26
C THR A 87 -5.62 -8.73 -1.53
N LYS A 88 -5.26 -9.36 -2.64
CA LYS A 88 -5.91 -9.12 -3.94
C LYS A 88 -7.16 -9.97 -4.16
N ASP A 89 -7.28 -11.06 -3.41
CA ASP A 89 -8.40 -11.99 -3.50
C ASP A 89 -9.55 -11.56 -2.58
N PRO A 90 -10.70 -11.16 -3.14
CA PRO A 90 -11.86 -10.83 -2.33
C PRO A 90 -12.41 -12.10 -1.69
N ILE A 91 -12.59 -12.06 -0.37
CA ILE A 91 -13.15 -13.17 0.40
C ILE A 91 -14.66 -13.31 0.17
N MET A 92 -15.37 -12.19 0.11
CA MET A 92 -16.81 -12.13 -0.13
C MET A 92 -17.16 -10.80 -0.79
N THR A 93 -18.09 -10.83 -1.74
CA THR A 93 -18.69 -9.64 -2.33
C THR A 93 -20.11 -9.49 -1.83
N GLN A 94 -20.45 -8.33 -1.28
CA GLN A 94 -21.80 -8.03 -0.82
C GLN A 94 -22.25 -6.69 -1.40
N ASN A 95 -23.51 -6.63 -1.81
CA ASN A 95 -24.15 -5.39 -2.22
C ASN A 95 -24.59 -4.60 -0.99
N ILE A 96 -24.26 -3.32 -0.94
CA ILE A 96 -24.79 -2.40 0.07
C ILE A 96 -26.23 -2.07 -0.34
N ALA A 97 -27.18 -2.41 0.53
CA ALA A 97 -28.60 -2.19 0.30
C ALA A 97 -29.26 -1.52 1.52
N ILE A 98 -30.31 -0.76 1.27
CA ILE A 98 -31.18 -0.21 2.32
C ILE A 98 -32.32 -1.21 2.51
N TYR A 99 -32.35 -1.87 3.68
CA TYR A 99 -33.43 -2.78 4.03
C TYR A 99 -34.63 -2.01 4.56
N MET A 100 -35.83 -2.35 4.07
CA MET A 100 -37.09 -1.75 4.48
C MET A 100 -38.10 -2.86 4.84
N HIS A 101 -39.11 -2.50 5.64
CA HIS A 101 -40.22 -3.40 5.89
C HIS A 101 -40.93 -3.76 4.58
N LYS A 102 -41.40 -5.01 4.46
CA LYS A 102 -42.06 -5.52 3.25
C LYS A 102 -43.29 -4.69 2.85
N GLU A 103 -43.98 -4.12 3.84
CA GLU A 103 -45.18 -3.29 3.66
C GLU A 103 -44.86 -1.79 3.58
N SER A 104 -43.58 -1.40 3.50
CA SER A 104 -43.21 0.00 3.36
C SER A 104 -43.70 0.55 2.03
N CYS A 105 -44.60 1.54 2.08
CA CYS A 105 -45.06 2.26 0.89
C CYS A 105 -43.97 3.14 0.25
N PHE A 106 -42.82 3.31 0.90
CA PHE A 106 -41.74 4.18 0.44
C PHE A 106 -40.72 3.47 -0.45
N SER A 107 -40.79 2.14 -0.60
CA SER A 107 -39.75 1.38 -1.31
C SER A 107 -39.54 1.86 -2.74
N ASP A 108 -40.63 2.07 -3.45
CA ASP A 108 -40.59 2.46 -4.86
C ASP A 108 -40.11 3.89 -5.04
N GLN A 109 -40.54 4.79 -4.15
CA GLN A 109 -40.12 6.18 -4.17
C GLN A 109 -38.63 6.33 -3.85
N ILE A 110 -38.13 5.62 -2.84
CA ILE A 110 -36.70 5.60 -2.48
C ILE A 110 -35.88 5.02 -3.64
N ASN A 111 -36.33 3.92 -4.26
CA ASN A 111 -35.65 3.34 -5.41
C ASN A 111 -35.56 4.33 -6.59
N LEU A 112 -36.62 5.09 -6.85
CA LEU A 112 -36.64 6.10 -7.90
C LEU A 112 -35.66 7.25 -7.60
N ILE A 113 -35.62 7.72 -6.35
CA ILE A 113 -34.67 8.75 -5.90
C ILE A 113 -33.22 8.24 -6.03
N LEU A 114 -32.94 7.03 -5.54
CA LEU A 114 -31.60 6.42 -5.64
C LEU A 114 -31.15 6.29 -7.09
N LYS A 115 -32.03 5.85 -7.99
CA LYS A 115 -31.74 5.82 -9.43
C LYS A 115 -31.42 7.21 -9.98
N GLY A 116 -32.16 8.24 -9.57
CA GLY A 116 -31.88 9.62 -9.93
C GLY A 116 -30.49 10.09 -9.46
N ILE A 117 -30.11 9.79 -8.22
CA ILE A 117 -28.80 10.12 -7.64
C ILE A 117 -27.67 9.40 -8.39
N ILE A 118 -27.85 8.12 -8.71
CA ILE A 118 -26.88 7.31 -9.45
C ILE A 118 -26.72 7.85 -10.87
N ASN A 119 -27.83 8.04 -11.59
CA ASN A 119 -27.82 8.55 -12.97
C ASN A 119 -27.26 9.97 -13.06
N GLY A 120 -27.47 10.79 -12.04
CA GLY A 120 -26.87 12.13 -11.92
C GLY A 120 -25.38 12.13 -11.59
N GLY A 121 -24.75 10.97 -11.36
CA GLY A 121 -23.32 10.85 -11.05
C GLY A 121 -22.92 11.31 -9.64
N PHE A 122 -23.88 11.72 -8.80
CA PHE A 122 -23.61 12.13 -7.42
C PHE A 122 -22.99 11.00 -6.60
N PHE A 123 -23.46 9.77 -6.80
CA PHE A 123 -22.92 8.60 -6.14
C PHE A 123 -21.43 8.40 -6.49
N ASN A 124 -21.06 8.52 -7.77
CA ASN A 124 -19.67 8.40 -8.21
C ASN A 124 -18.78 9.49 -7.59
N LYS A 125 -19.31 10.72 -7.46
CA LYS A 125 -18.60 11.82 -6.80
C LYS A 125 -18.34 11.53 -5.31
N TRP A 126 -19.33 11.00 -4.59
CA TRP A 126 -19.16 10.62 -3.17
C TRP A 126 -18.22 9.44 -3.00
N VAL A 127 -18.33 8.41 -3.83
CA VAL A 127 -17.40 7.27 -3.81
C VAL A 127 -15.97 7.75 -4.02
N LYS A 128 -15.73 8.65 -4.97
CA LYS A 128 -14.39 9.22 -5.19
C LYS A 128 -13.90 10.07 -4.02
N GLN A 129 -14.79 10.74 -3.29
CA GLN A 129 -14.40 11.59 -2.17
C GLN A 129 -14.04 10.80 -0.92
N TYR A 130 -14.81 9.76 -0.60
CA TYR A 130 -14.70 9.04 0.67
C TYR A 130 -14.08 7.66 0.55
N THR A 131 -14.07 7.10 -0.66
CA THR A 131 -13.84 5.67 -0.86
C THR A 131 -13.07 5.39 -2.14
N ASP A 132 -12.20 6.33 -2.54
CA ASP A 132 -11.42 6.20 -3.76
C ASP A 132 -10.59 4.91 -3.72
N THR A 133 -10.95 3.92 -4.54
CA THR A 133 -10.22 2.66 -4.63
C THR A 133 -8.84 2.85 -5.25
N ASP A 134 -8.58 3.98 -5.91
CA ASP A 134 -7.22 4.38 -6.27
C ASP A 134 -6.36 4.69 -5.03
N ALA A 135 -6.97 4.93 -3.86
CA ALA A 135 -6.26 4.97 -2.58
C ALA A 135 -5.91 3.58 -2.05
N LEU A 136 -6.42 2.48 -2.64
CA LEU A 136 -6.01 1.09 -2.37
C LEU A 136 -5.02 0.58 -3.42
N LYS A 137 -5.19 1.02 -4.67
CA LYS A 137 -4.15 0.84 -5.69
C LYS A 137 -2.93 1.56 -5.18
N HIS A 138 -1.80 0.89 -5.22
CA HIS A 138 -0.56 1.53 -4.85
C HIS A 138 -0.44 2.79 -5.70
N LYS A 139 -0.45 3.95 -5.06
CA LYS A 139 0.42 5.02 -5.52
C LYS A 139 1.84 4.48 -5.34
N ALA A 140 2.23 3.55 -6.21
CA ALA A 140 3.57 3.58 -6.74
C ALA A 140 3.75 5.05 -7.06
N THR A 141 4.64 5.69 -6.32
CA THR A 141 5.12 7.02 -6.62
C THR A 141 5.75 6.93 -8.01
N ASN A 142 4.91 6.92 -9.04
CA ASN A 142 5.22 7.37 -10.37
C ASN A 142 5.27 8.91 -10.36
N GLY A 143 4.96 9.54 -9.23
CA GLY A 143 5.49 10.85 -8.91
C GLY A 143 7.01 10.75 -8.87
N HIS A 144 7.66 11.49 -9.76
CA HIS A 144 9.10 11.78 -9.80
C HIS A 144 9.65 11.81 -8.38
N ARG A 145 10.26 10.71 -7.93
CA ARG A 145 10.96 10.74 -6.65
C ARG A 145 12.13 11.69 -6.83
N PRO A 146 12.34 12.67 -5.93
CA PRO A 146 13.57 13.44 -5.98
C PRO A 146 14.74 12.46 -5.93
N ILE A 147 15.67 12.61 -6.86
CA ILE A 147 16.89 11.78 -6.94
C ILE A 147 17.56 11.81 -5.57
N ASN A 148 17.76 10.63 -4.98
CA ASN A 148 18.44 10.50 -3.70
C ASN A 148 19.96 10.47 -3.93
N PHE A 149 20.75 11.00 -3.00
CA PHE A 149 22.21 10.97 -3.07
C PHE A 149 22.77 9.55 -3.18
N ASP A 150 22.09 8.55 -2.61
CA ASP A 150 22.44 7.14 -2.75
C ASP A 150 22.39 6.63 -4.19
N GLN A 151 21.55 7.24 -5.04
CA GLN A 151 21.49 6.90 -6.47
C GLN A 151 22.59 7.62 -7.27
N LEU A 152 23.10 8.72 -6.74
CA LEU A 152 24.17 9.53 -7.35
C LEU A 152 25.57 9.09 -6.88
N SER A 153 25.68 8.29 -5.82
CA SER A 153 26.97 7.87 -5.25
C SER A 153 27.82 7.10 -6.27
N GLY A 154 27.22 6.18 -7.03
CA GLY A 154 27.94 5.44 -8.07
C GLY A 154 28.50 6.35 -9.17
N ALA A 155 27.79 7.44 -9.51
CA ALA A 155 28.29 8.42 -10.48
C ALA A 155 29.48 9.21 -9.91
N PHE A 156 29.44 9.56 -8.62
CA PHE A 156 30.56 10.22 -7.95
C PHE A 156 31.77 9.30 -7.77
N GLU A 157 31.57 8.01 -7.51
CA GLU A 157 32.65 7.02 -7.41
C GLU A 157 33.39 6.86 -8.74
N ILE A 158 32.66 6.71 -9.84
CA ILE A 158 33.24 6.62 -11.19
C ILE A 158 34.01 7.90 -11.53
N LEU A 159 33.42 9.06 -11.26
CA LEU A 159 34.05 10.35 -11.53
C LEU A 159 35.32 10.56 -10.69
N GLY A 160 35.29 10.18 -9.41
CA GLY A 160 36.46 10.20 -8.53
C GLY A 160 37.57 9.29 -9.01
N PHE A 161 37.22 8.07 -9.45
CA PHE A 161 38.19 7.11 -9.98
C PHE A 161 38.85 7.59 -11.28
N LEU A 162 38.07 8.17 -12.20
CA LEU A 162 38.59 8.77 -13.43
C LEU A 162 39.52 9.96 -13.16
N MET A 163 39.15 10.84 -12.22
CA MET A 163 40.02 11.94 -11.81
C MET A 163 41.34 11.44 -11.21
N PHE A 164 41.29 10.38 -10.41
CA PHE A 164 42.49 9.78 -9.84
C PHE A 164 43.42 9.21 -10.91
N ILE A 165 42.88 8.49 -11.91
CA ILE A 165 43.68 7.98 -13.04
C ILE A 165 44.33 9.12 -13.82
N SER A 166 43.55 10.17 -14.13
CA SER A 166 44.07 11.32 -14.87
C SER A 166 45.21 12.02 -14.13
N LEU A 167 45.07 12.19 -12.80
CA LEU A 167 46.12 12.75 -11.95
C LEU A 167 47.39 11.88 -11.97
N ALA A 168 47.25 10.56 -11.87
CA ALA A 168 48.37 9.64 -11.89
C ALA A 168 49.14 9.69 -13.22
N VAL A 169 48.43 9.69 -14.36
CA VAL A 169 49.03 9.82 -15.69
C VAL A 169 49.78 11.15 -15.82
N PHE A 170 49.18 12.25 -15.36
CA PHE A 170 49.82 13.57 -15.40
C PHE A 170 51.12 13.60 -14.57
N LEU A 171 51.12 13.04 -13.36
CA LEU A 171 52.31 12.96 -12.52
C LEU A 171 53.43 12.15 -13.19
N ILE A 172 53.09 11.00 -13.79
CA ILE A 172 54.04 10.17 -14.53
C ILE A 172 54.64 10.97 -15.69
N GLU A 173 53.83 11.70 -16.46
CA GLU A 173 54.31 12.50 -17.58
C GLU A 173 55.27 13.61 -17.13
N VAL A 174 54.95 14.30 -16.03
CA VAL A 174 55.83 15.33 -15.45
C VAL A 174 57.17 14.74 -15.00
N ILE A 175 57.14 13.59 -14.33
CA ILE A 175 58.36 12.89 -13.90
C ILE A 175 59.20 12.47 -15.11
N LEU A 176 58.58 11.85 -16.12
CA LEU A 176 59.28 11.43 -17.34
C LEU A 176 59.89 12.62 -18.10
N LYS A 177 59.17 13.74 -18.22
CA LYS A 177 59.69 14.98 -18.82
C LYS A 177 60.89 15.52 -18.04
N LYS A 178 60.83 15.50 -16.70
CA LYS A 178 61.94 15.98 -15.85
C LYS A 178 63.19 15.10 -15.98
N ILE A 179 63.03 13.77 -16.00
CA ILE A 179 64.13 12.82 -16.21
C ILE A 179 64.75 13.02 -17.61
N LYS A 180 63.92 13.17 -18.64
CA LYS A 180 64.41 13.40 -20.02
C LYS A 180 65.14 14.74 -20.15
N ALA A 181 64.67 15.78 -19.48
CA ALA A 181 65.35 17.09 -19.45
C ALA A 181 66.70 17.05 -18.71
N GLN A 182 66.83 16.24 -17.65
CA GLN A 182 68.12 16.03 -16.97
C GLN A 182 69.11 15.20 -17.78
N LYS A 183 68.63 14.27 -18.62
CA LYS A 183 69.50 13.41 -19.46
C LYS A 183 70.03 14.11 -20.72
N ASN A 184 69.43 15.23 -21.11
CA ASN A 184 69.83 16.06 -22.26
C ASN A 184 70.68 17.30 -21.84
N LYS A 185 71.03 17.41 -20.56
CA LYS A 185 72.07 18.34 -20.06
C LYS A 185 73.35 17.56 -19.82
#